data_AF-A0A3D3R3P8-F1
#
_entry.id   AF-A0A3D3R3P8-F1
#
_cell.length_a   1.000
_cell.length_b   1.000
_cell.length_c   1.000
_cell.angle_alpha   90.00
_cell.angle_beta   90.00
_cell.angle_gamma   90.00
#
_symmetry.space_group_name_H-M   'P 1'
#
loop_
_entity.id
_entity.type
_entity.pdbx_description
1 polymer ?
#
loop_
_entity_poly.entity_id
_entity_poly.type
_entity_poly.pdbx_seq_one_letter_code
_entity_poly.pdbx_strand_id
1 'polypeptide(L)'
;MNESGPQTEPEVDQATSVEIPRRTFRWKWGLAILLLGIAAIIFNWFRLAPDRTYQVFSVYEGIRNILVGLLIWWLLFSGLAWKTRFQGL
;
A
#
# COMPACT_ATOMS: atom_id res chain seq x y z
N MET A 1 -10.64 67.27 17.54
CA MET A 1 -9.45 66.80 18.27
C MET A 1 -9.48 65.29 18.22
N ASN A 2 -8.53 64.69 17.51
CA ASN A 2 -8.40 63.25 17.38
C ASN A 2 -7.51 62.74 18.52
N GLU A 3 -7.98 61.74 19.27
CA GLU A 3 -7.14 61.00 20.20
C GLU A 3 -7.00 59.57 19.69
N SER A 4 -5.82 59.30 19.14
CA SER A 4 -5.36 57.99 18.70
C SER A 4 -4.69 57.28 19.87
N GLY A 5 -5.11 56.05 20.18
CA GLY A 5 -4.31 55.10 20.97
C GLY A 5 -5.11 53.90 21.50
N PRO A 6 -4.51 52.70 21.61
CA PRO A 6 -3.51 52.07 20.75
C PRO A 6 -4.09 50.81 20.04
N GLN A 7 -3.75 50.66 18.76
CA GLN A 7 -3.89 49.40 18.01
C GLN A 7 -3.09 48.32 18.74
N THR A 8 -3.78 47.37 19.35
CA THR A 8 -3.17 46.14 19.86
C THR A 8 -3.29 45.09 18.77
N GLU A 9 -2.32 45.07 17.86
CA GLU A 9 -1.90 43.84 17.17
C GLU A 9 -1.08 43.00 18.18
N PRO A 10 -1.06 41.65 18.12
CA PRO A 10 -0.66 40.95 16.90
C PRO A 10 -1.32 39.57 16.68
N GLU A 11 -0.79 38.86 15.69
CA GLU A 11 -0.86 37.40 15.54
C GLU A 11 -2.15 36.91 14.88
N VAL A 12 -2.28 37.10 13.56
CA VAL A 12 -1.81 36.07 12.62
C VAL A 12 -2.16 34.68 13.17
N ASP A 13 -3.44 34.34 13.03
CA ASP A 13 -3.93 32.96 13.08
C ASP A 13 -3.39 32.24 11.82
N GLN A 14 -2.06 32.16 11.72
CA GLN A 14 -1.38 31.16 10.92
C GLN A 14 -1.69 29.85 11.63
N ALA A 15 -2.88 29.33 11.34
CA ALA A 15 -3.10 27.91 11.21
C ALA A 15 -1.98 27.40 10.31
N THR A 16 -0.84 27.12 10.94
CA THR A 16 0.22 26.30 10.42
C THR A 16 -0.48 24.97 10.23
N SER A 17 -1.10 24.82 9.06
CA SER A 17 -1.51 23.55 8.52
C SER A 17 -0.20 22.80 8.40
N VAL A 18 0.19 22.15 9.49
CA VAL A 18 1.19 21.11 9.50
C VAL A 18 0.68 20.13 8.46
N GLU A 19 1.22 20.21 7.25
CA GLU A 19 1.04 19.18 6.24
C GLU A 19 1.62 17.92 6.87
N ILE A 20 0.76 17.19 7.58
CA ILE A 20 1.07 15.86 8.05
C ILE A 20 1.49 15.13 6.78
N PRO A 21 2.74 14.66 6.66
CA PRO A 21 3.17 13.97 5.46
C PRO A 21 2.25 12.76 5.31
N ARG A 22 1.28 12.88 4.40
CA ARG A 22 0.38 11.79 4.05
C ARG A 22 1.26 10.74 3.41
N ARG A 23 1.75 9.82 4.23
CA ARG A 23 2.51 8.67 3.79
C ARG A 23 1.56 7.85 2.93
N THR A 24 1.63 8.05 1.62
CA THR A 24 0.66 7.52 0.69
C THR A 24 0.77 6.00 0.70
N PHE A 25 -0.34 5.33 0.99
CA PHE A 25 -0.42 3.88 0.93
C PHE A 25 -0.14 3.44 -0.51
N ARG A 26 0.91 2.63 -0.70
CA ARG A 26 1.42 2.27 -2.03
C ARG A 26 0.62 1.13 -2.67
N TRP A 27 -0.71 1.14 -2.55
CA TRP A 27 -1.61 0.04 -2.94
C TRP A 27 -1.40 -0.49 -4.37
N LYS A 28 -1.04 0.42 -5.29
CA LYS A 28 -0.70 0.08 -6.68
C LYS A 28 0.33 -1.05 -6.81
N TRP A 29 1.30 -1.10 -5.89
CA TRP A 29 2.33 -2.13 -5.89
C TRP A 29 1.82 -3.48 -5.40
N GLY A 30 0.93 -3.50 -4.40
CA GLY A 30 0.26 -4.72 -3.95
C GLY A 30 -0.64 -5.29 -5.05
N LEU A 31 -1.39 -4.42 -5.73
CA LEU A 31 -2.20 -4.80 -6.89
C LEU A 31 -1.34 -5.34 -8.04
N ALA A 32 -0.18 -4.72 -8.31
CA ALA A 32 0.75 -5.19 -9.34
C ALA A 32 1.28 -6.61 -9.02
N ILE A 33 1.64 -6.89 -7.76
CA ILE A 33 2.10 -8.22 -7.34
C ILE A 33 0.99 -9.26 -7.50
N LEU A 34 -0.24 -8.91 -7.12
CA LEU A 34 -1.39 -9.78 -7.29
C LEU A 34 -1.62 -10.13 -8.78
N LEU A 35 -1.67 -9.11 -9.64
CA LEU A 35 -1.87 -9.30 -11.08
C LEU A 35 -0.72 -10.10 -11.71
N LEU A 36 0.52 -9.81 -11.32
CA LEU A 36 1.70 -10.52 -11.83
C LEU A 36 1.66 -12.01 -11.45
N GLY A 37 1.28 -12.32 -10.22
CA GLY A 37 1.16 -13.71 -9.78
C GLY A 37 0.01 -14.46 -10.46
N ILE A 38 -1.14 -13.82 -10.66
CA ILE A 38 -2.25 -14.41 -11.43
C ILE A 38 -1.80 -14.69 -12.87
N ALA A 39 -1.14 -13.72 -13.51
CA ALA A 39 -0.61 -13.89 -14.86
C ALA A 39 0.40 -15.05 -14.93
N ALA A 40 1.27 -15.18 -13.92
CA ALA A 40 2.22 -16.29 -13.82
C ALA A 40 1.50 -17.65 -13.70
N ILE A 41 0.43 -17.74 -12.90
CA ILE A 41 -0.38 -18.96 -12.77
C ILE A 41 -1.02 -19.33 -14.11
N ILE A 42 -1.65 -18.37 -14.79
CA ILE A 42 -2.29 -18.58 -16.09
C ILE A 42 -1.25 -19.02 -17.12
N PHE A 43 -0.10 -18.35 -17.17
CA PHE A 43 1.00 -18.70 -18.06
C PHE A 43 1.49 -20.12 -17.81
N ASN A 44 1.69 -20.50 -16.55
CA ASN A 44 2.13 -21.85 -16.20
C ASN A 44 1.06 -22.89 -16.54
N TRP A 45 -0.22 -22.56 -16.35
CA TRP A 45 -1.35 -23.41 -16.72
C TRP A 45 -1.34 -23.76 -18.21
N PHE A 46 -1.17 -22.78 -19.10
CA PHE A 46 -1.13 -23.05 -20.54
C PHE A 46 0.19 -23.70 -21.01
N ARG A 47 1.30 -23.49 -20.30
CA ARG A 47 2.63 -23.97 -20.70
C ARG A 47 2.96 -25.39 -20.23
N LEU A 48 2.49 -25.82 -19.06
CA LEU A 48 2.85 -27.12 -18.45
C LEU A 48 1.95 -28.29 -18.86
N ALA A 49 1.21 -28.21 -19.96
CA ALA A 49 0.21 -29.23 -20.31
C ALA A 49 0.81 -30.47 -21.01
N PRO A 50 1.15 -31.53 -20.25
CA PRO A 50 0.73 -32.89 -20.63
C PRO A 50 -0.24 -33.54 -19.64
N ASP A 51 -0.17 -33.21 -18.34
CA ASP A 51 -0.93 -33.90 -17.27
C ASP A 51 -1.63 -32.93 -16.32
N ARG A 52 -2.93 -33.16 -16.08
CA ARG A 52 -3.80 -32.29 -15.26
C ARG A 52 -3.35 -32.20 -13.80
N THR A 53 -2.73 -33.27 -13.28
CA THR A 53 -2.24 -33.33 -11.90
C THR A 53 -1.17 -32.28 -11.62
N TYR A 54 -0.16 -32.17 -12.49
CA TYR A 54 0.92 -31.19 -12.35
C TYR A 54 0.40 -29.75 -12.52
N GLN A 55 -0.62 -29.57 -13.35
CA GLN A 55 -1.30 -28.29 -13.52
C GLN A 55 -1.86 -27.78 -12.19
N VAL A 56 -2.58 -28.63 -11.46
CA VAL A 56 -3.16 -28.28 -10.16
C VAL A 56 -2.08 -28.00 -9.12
N PHE A 57 -1.04 -28.83 -9.02
CA PHE A 57 0.08 -28.57 -8.11
C PHE A 57 0.77 -27.23 -8.38
N SER A 58 0.93 -26.87 -9.65
CA SER A 58 1.53 -25.59 -10.03
C SER A 58 0.68 -24.37 -9.64
N VAL A 59 -0.65 -24.52 -9.58
CA VAL A 59 -1.56 -23.47 -9.09
C VAL A 59 -1.38 -23.27 -7.59
N TYR A 60 -1.28 -24.35 -6.80
CA TYR A 60 -1.01 -24.26 -5.37
C TYR A 60 0.32 -23.55 -5.07
N GLU A 61 1.37 -23.90 -5.82
CA GLU A 61 2.66 -23.21 -5.76
C GLU A 61 2.53 -21.71 -6.08
N GLY A 62 1.78 -21.39 -7.14
CA GLY A 62 1.53 -20.00 -7.54
C GLY A 62 0.77 -19.20 -6.48
N ILE A 63 -0.28 -19.78 -5.89
CA ILE A 63 -1.05 -19.15 -4.79
C ILE A 63 -0.13 -18.90 -3.60
N ARG A 64 0.68 -19.88 -3.19
CA ARG A 64 1.66 -19.72 -2.11
C ARG A 64 2.60 -18.55 -2.39
N ASN A 65 3.12 -18.45 -3.62
CA ASN A 65 4.04 -17.38 -4.01
C ASN A 65 3.36 -16.00 -4.03
N ILE A 66 2.09 -15.92 -4.45
CA ILE A 66 1.29 -14.69 -4.35
C ILE A 66 1.15 -14.26 -2.89
N LEU A 67 0.75 -15.17 -2.00
CA LEU A 67 0.55 -14.86 -0.59
C LEU A 67 1.84 -14.37 0.06
N VAL A 68 2.96 -15.07 -0.18
CA VAL A 68 4.28 -14.67 0.34
C VAL A 68 4.71 -13.32 -0.24
N GLY A 69 4.56 -13.11 -1.55
CA GLY A 69 4.89 -11.84 -2.19
C GLY A 69 4.05 -10.68 -1.66
N LEU A 70 2.75 -10.91 -1.44
CA LEU A 70 1.85 -9.92 -0.88
C LEU A 70 2.18 -9.64 0.60
N LEU A 71 2.58 -10.66 1.36
CA LEU A 71 3.03 -10.51 2.75
C LEU A 71 4.33 -9.69 2.83
N ILE A 72 5.32 -10.01 2.00
CA ILE A 72 6.58 -9.25 1.91
C ILE A 72 6.30 -7.80 1.52
N TRP A 73 5.43 -7.58 0.53
CA TRP A 73 5.00 -6.25 0.16
C TRP A 73 4.29 -5.52 1.30
N TRP A 74 3.40 -6.21 2.02
CA TRP A 74 2.72 -5.68 3.17
C TRP A 74 3.70 -5.23 4.26
N LEU A 75 4.72 -6.03 4.55
CA LEU A 75 5.73 -5.77 5.58
C LEU A 75 6.73 -4.67 5.20
N LEU A 76 7.19 -4.64 3.95
CA LEU A 76 8.32 -3.80 3.54
C LEU A 76 7.90 -2.58 2.69
N PHE A 77 6.90 -2.72 1.82
CA PHE A 77 6.65 -1.75 0.74
C PHE A 77 5.29 -1.03 0.81
N SER A 78 4.35 -1.52 1.61
CA SER A 78 3.02 -0.92 1.81
C SER A 78 3.06 0.56 2.22
N GLY A 79 4.14 1.00 2.89
CA GLY A 79 4.30 2.40 3.31
C GLY A 79 3.47 2.78 4.53
N LEU A 80 2.64 1.86 5.06
CA LEU A 80 1.99 2.02 6.36
C LEU A 80 3.02 2.00 7.49
N ALA A 81 2.86 2.91 8.45
CA ALA A 81 3.61 2.87 9.70
C ALA A 81 3.30 1.55 10.43
N TRP A 82 4.31 0.91 11.01
CA TRP A 82 4.15 -0.36 11.74
C TRP A 82 3.08 -0.29 12.83
N LYS A 83 2.85 0.89 13.42
CA LYS A 83 1.79 1.17 14.39
C LYS A 83 0.37 1.08 13.82
N THR A 84 0.13 1.48 12.56
CA THR A 84 -1.20 1.41 11.94
C THR A 84 -1.49 0.05 11.31
N ARG A 85 -0.46 -0.81 11.13
CA ARG A 85 -0.61 -2.16 10.58
C ARG A 85 -1.39 -3.13 11.50
N PHE A 86 -1.38 -2.88 12.81
CA PHE A 86 -2.08 -3.70 13.80
C PHE A 86 -3.34 -3.04 14.38
N GLN A 87 -3.62 -1.78 14.05
CA GLN A 87 -4.83 -1.08 14.53
C GLN A 87 -6.11 -1.57 13.84
N GLY A 88 -6.00 -2.39 12.79
CA GLY A 88 -7.13 -2.97 12.06
C GLY A 88 -7.15 -4.50 12.07
N LEU A 89 -6.38 -5.13 12.98
CA LEU A 89 -6.39 -6.57 13.22
C LEU A 89 -7.19 -6.89 14.48
#